data_AF-J9DIB4-F1
#
_entry.id   AF-J9DIB4-F1
#
_cell.length_a   1.000
_cell.length_b   1.000
_cell.length_c   1.000
_cell.angle_alpha   90.00
_cell.angle_beta   90.00
_cell.angle_gamma   90.00
#
_symmetry.space_group_name_H-M   'P 1'
#
loop_
_entity.id
_entity.type
_entity.pdbx_description
1 polymer ?
#
loop_
_entity_poly.entity_id
_entity_poly.type
_entity_poly.pdbx_seq_one_letter_code
_entity_poly.pdbx_strand_id
1 'polypeptide(L)'
;MTKNNSEVKTENKNNADNVDVKLSQDLEKINLNTHKFVYQSSWGLTTRSIGIALMTHSDSVGAVIPPRVSQIQVVIIRCGKSSEEVDEYIKKIQSQLIDQNIRVKLDDRTNVTVGYKFNHWEIRGVPLRLEIGKKDMAENKLVAVKRNKLEKIVLENIDIGVKIRIMLDDMHEEMYNAAKNILDNSIKRVDSWDVFITEINDKNIALISWCGKISCEENIKEESCIRNDAKEVVTMGAKSLCIPFEYQENVKSCIKCGDAGKCIALFGRSY
;
A
#
# COMPACT_ATOMS: atom_id res chain seq x y z
N MET A 1 32.67 -27.90 -45.86
CA MET A 1 31.81 -28.19 -44.70
C MET A 1 31.51 -26.89 -43.98
N THR A 2 30.54 -26.14 -44.49
CA THR A 2 30.05 -24.89 -43.89
C THR A 2 28.98 -25.26 -42.86
N LYS A 3 29.27 -25.02 -41.58
CA LYS A 3 28.31 -25.22 -40.49
C LYS A 3 27.25 -24.12 -40.56
N ASN A 4 26.00 -24.53 -40.77
CA ASN A 4 24.82 -23.69 -40.60
C ASN A 4 24.68 -23.32 -39.11
N ASN A 5 24.82 -22.03 -38.80
CA ASN A 5 24.29 -21.46 -37.57
C ASN A 5 22.81 -21.14 -37.80
N SER A 6 21.92 -22.03 -37.37
CA SER A 6 20.50 -21.72 -37.24
C SER A 6 20.30 -20.89 -35.98
N GLU A 7 20.29 -19.57 -36.13
CA GLU A 7 19.72 -18.67 -35.11
C GLU A 7 18.23 -19.00 -34.95
N VAL A 8 17.88 -19.52 -33.77
CA VAL A 8 16.48 -19.66 -33.36
C VAL A 8 15.94 -18.24 -33.14
N LYS A 9 15.31 -17.67 -34.17
CA LYS A 9 14.49 -16.47 -34.04
C LYS A 9 13.26 -16.85 -33.21
N THR A 10 13.27 -16.54 -31.92
CA THR A 10 12.03 -16.44 -31.16
C THR A 10 11.25 -15.25 -31.70
N GLU A 11 10.27 -15.52 -32.57
CA GLU A 11 9.26 -14.53 -32.98
C GLU A 11 8.51 -14.06 -31.73
N ASN A 12 8.87 -12.88 -31.23
CA ASN A 12 8.04 -12.17 -30.25
C ASN A 12 6.77 -11.70 -30.96
N LYS A 13 5.76 -12.58 -31.02
CA LYS A 13 4.42 -12.19 -31.46
C LYS A 13 3.83 -11.22 -30.45
N ASN A 14 3.60 -9.98 -30.87
CA ASN A 14 2.90 -8.99 -30.07
C ASN A 14 1.39 -9.24 -30.19
N ASN A 15 0.60 -8.82 -29.21
CA ASN A 15 -0.86 -9.05 -29.22
C ASN A 15 -1.56 -8.48 -30.47
N ALA A 16 -0.99 -7.43 -31.08
CA ALA A 16 -1.45 -6.89 -32.36
C ALA A 16 -1.41 -7.92 -33.51
N ASP A 17 -0.49 -8.89 -33.47
CA ASP A 17 -0.40 -10.01 -34.43
C ASP A 17 -1.57 -10.99 -34.27
N ASN A 18 -2.14 -11.08 -33.05
CA ASN A 18 -3.26 -11.99 -32.74
C ASN A 18 -4.64 -11.35 -33.01
N VAL A 19 -4.74 -10.01 -33.08
CA VAL A 19 -6.02 -9.28 -33.17
C VAL A 19 -6.12 -8.43 -34.47
N ASP A 20 -5.18 -8.59 -35.40
CA ASP A 20 -5.10 -7.92 -36.71
C ASP A 20 -5.31 -6.39 -36.66
N VAL A 21 -4.76 -5.73 -35.63
CA VAL A 21 -4.84 -4.27 -35.49
C VAL A 21 -3.68 -3.64 -36.26
N LYS A 22 -3.98 -3.14 -37.46
CA LYS A 22 -3.01 -2.55 -38.40
C LYS A 22 -3.29 -1.07 -38.63
N LEU A 23 -2.23 -0.28 -38.74
CA LEU A 23 -2.28 1.07 -39.30
C LEU A 23 -1.95 1.00 -40.79
N SER A 24 -2.80 1.60 -41.63
CA SER A 24 -2.44 1.99 -42.99
C SER A 24 -1.65 3.29 -42.91
N GLN A 25 -0.39 3.27 -43.34
CA GLN A 25 0.37 4.50 -43.53
C GLN A 25 0.10 4.98 -44.95
N ASP A 26 -0.48 6.18 -45.11
CA ASP A 26 -0.58 6.86 -46.41
C ASP A 26 0.82 7.30 -46.84
N LEU A 27 1.59 6.36 -47.40
CA LEU A 27 2.84 6.62 -48.07
C LEU A 27 2.53 6.95 -49.54
N GLU A 28 1.80 8.05 -49.79
CA GLU A 28 1.40 8.49 -51.16
C GLU A 28 2.58 8.74 -52.13
N LYS A 29 3.84 8.53 -51.71
CA LYS A 29 5.03 8.69 -52.56
C LYS A 29 5.87 7.44 -52.74
N ILE A 30 5.52 6.31 -52.12
CA ILE A 30 6.25 5.04 -52.31
C ILE A 30 5.20 3.94 -52.45
N ASN A 31 5.22 3.22 -53.58
CA ASN A 31 4.34 2.09 -53.96
C ASN A 31 4.50 0.87 -53.01
N LEU A 32 4.37 1.07 -51.70
CA LEU A 32 4.53 0.09 -50.66
C LEU A 32 3.29 0.14 -49.78
N ASN A 33 2.32 -0.72 -50.09
CA ASN A 33 1.13 -0.95 -49.28
C ASN A 33 1.52 -1.78 -48.04
N THR A 34 2.30 -1.18 -47.13
CA THR A 34 2.84 -1.87 -45.95
C THR A 34 2.00 -1.56 -44.73
N HIS A 35 1.19 -2.52 -44.30
CA HIS A 35 0.56 -2.49 -42.98
C HIS A 35 1.62 -2.65 -41.89
N LYS A 36 1.55 -1.82 -40.86
CA LYS A 36 2.35 -1.98 -39.64
C LYS A 36 1.43 -2.29 -38.47
N PHE A 37 1.84 -3.24 -37.65
CA PHE A 37 1.16 -3.53 -36.39
C PHE A 37 1.39 -2.41 -35.38
N VAL A 38 0.37 -2.13 -34.57
CA VAL A 38 0.45 -1.12 -33.51
C VAL A 38 1.22 -1.64 -32.30
N TYR A 39 1.85 -0.71 -31.57
CA TYR A 39 2.31 -0.96 -30.21
C TYR A 39 1.13 -0.80 -29.25
N GLN A 40 0.91 -1.77 -28.37
CA GLN A 40 -0.19 -1.77 -27.41
C GLN A 40 0.34 -1.85 -25.98
N SER A 41 -0.37 -1.23 -25.05
CA SER A 41 -0.13 -1.32 -23.61
C SER A 41 -1.45 -1.45 -22.87
N SER A 42 -1.44 -2.18 -21.75
CA SER A 42 -2.61 -2.35 -20.88
C SER A 42 -2.18 -2.39 -19.42
N TRP A 43 -2.95 -1.78 -18.53
CA TRP A 43 -2.71 -1.77 -17.09
C TRP A 43 -4.03 -1.88 -16.33
N GLY A 44 -4.02 -2.46 -15.14
CA GLY A 44 -5.22 -2.65 -14.33
C GLY A 44 -4.95 -2.53 -12.84
N LEU A 45 -5.93 -2.00 -12.11
CA LEU A 45 -5.95 -1.86 -10.65
C LEU A 45 -7.29 -2.36 -10.13
N THR A 46 -7.28 -3.08 -9.01
CA THR A 46 -8.48 -3.71 -8.45
C THR A 46 -8.71 -3.35 -6.99
N THR A 47 -9.81 -3.83 -6.43
CA THR A 47 -10.18 -3.72 -5.01
C THR A 47 -9.20 -4.42 -4.07
N ARG A 48 -8.22 -5.20 -4.57
CA ARG A 48 -7.10 -5.72 -3.78
C ARG A 48 -6.36 -4.61 -3.02
N SER A 49 -6.31 -3.40 -3.58
CA SER A 49 -5.74 -2.22 -2.93
C SER A 49 -6.36 -1.92 -1.56
N ILE A 50 -7.66 -2.18 -1.36
CA ILE A 50 -8.35 -2.01 -0.08
C ILE A 50 -7.83 -3.01 0.94
N GLY A 51 -7.70 -4.28 0.54
CA GLY A 51 -7.14 -5.33 1.40
C GLY A 51 -5.70 -5.02 1.83
N ILE A 52 -4.87 -4.54 0.90
CA ILE A 52 -3.49 -4.11 1.20
C ILE A 52 -3.52 -2.98 2.24
N ALA A 53 -4.29 -1.91 2.01
CA ALA A 53 -4.36 -0.78 2.95
C ALA A 53 -4.81 -1.22 4.36
N LEU A 54 -5.78 -2.13 4.47
CA LEU A 54 -6.21 -2.67 5.76
C LEU A 54 -5.11 -3.49 6.43
N MET A 55 -4.43 -4.38 5.71
CA MET A 55 -3.33 -5.18 6.28
C MET A 55 -2.12 -4.33 6.67
N THR A 56 -1.85 -3.24 5.96
CA THR A 56 -0.71 -2.35 6.22
C THR A 56 -0.92 -1.47 7.44
N HIS A 57 -2.14 -0.97 7.68
CA HIS A 57 -2.37 0.08 8.67
C HIS A 57 -3.16 -0.35 9.91
N SER A 58 -3.96 -1.43 9.84
CA SER A 58 -4.81 -1.84 10.95
C SER A 58 -4.00 -2.35 12.15
N ASP A 59 -4.60 -2.29 13.34
CA ASP A 59 -3.99 -2.72 14.59
C ASP A 59 -4.90 -3.69 15.36
N SER A 60 -4.56 -4.00 16.62
CA SER A 60 -5.33 -4.89 17.48
C SER A 60 -6.71 -4.35 17.88
N VAL A 61 -6.97 -3.05 17.72
CA VAL A 61 -8.27 -2.43 17.99
C VAL A 61 -9.19 -2.56 16.77
N GLY A 62 -8.65 -2.42 15.56
CA GLY A 62 -9.40 -2.58 14.32
C GLY A 62 -8.80 -1.81 13.16
N ALA A 63 -9.65 -1.35 12.24
CA ALA A 63 -9.20 -0.63 11.07
C ALA A 63 -8.53 0.69 11.44
N VAL A 64 -7.54 1.11 10.65
CA VAL A 64 -6.95 2.45 10.67
C VAL A 64 -6.95 2.96 9.23
N ILE A 65 -7.84 3.89 8.91
CA ILE A 65 -8.04 4.31 7.52
C ILE A 65 -7.23 5.58 7.25
N PRO A 66 -6.42 5.64 6.17
CA PRO A 66 -5.70 6.86 5.83
C PRO A 66 -6.68 8.04 5.58
N PRO A 67 -6.39 9.24 6.09
CA PRO A 67 -7.29 10.40 6.00
C PRO A 67 -7.77 10.75 4.59
N ARG A 68 -6.93 10.57 3.57
CA ARG A 68 -7.26 10.90 2.17
C ARG A 68 -8.38 10.02 1.59
N VAL A 69 -8.52 8.77 2.06
CA VAL A 69 -9.51 7.81 1.56
C VAL A 69 -10.64 7.50 2.55
N SER A 70 -10.58 8.01 3.78
CA SER A 70 -11.62 7.73 4.78
C SER A 70 -12.95 8.38 4.43
N GLN A 71 -14.07 7.65 4.43
CA GLN A 71 -15.40 8.22 4.20
C GLN A 71 -15.75 9.29 5.24
N ILE A 72 -15.35 9.08 6.50
CA ILE A 72 -15.48 10.04 7.59
C ILE A 72 -14.07 10.30 8.10
N GLN A 73 -13.56 11.52 7.94
CA GLN A 73 -12.24 11.90 8.42
C GLN A 73 -12.28 12.26 9.90
N VAL A 74 -13.33 12.96 10.31
CA VAL A 74 -13.52 13.45 11.67
C VAL A 74 -14.87 13.02 12.20
N VAL A 75 -14.90 12.40 13.37
CA VAL A 75 -16.15 12.18 14.13
C VAL A 75 -16.19 13.07 15.35
N ILE A 76 -17.26 13.84 15.51
CA ILE A 76 -17.52 14.65 16.70
C ILE A 76 -18.41 13.85 17.65
N ILE A 77 -18.00 13.76 18.91
CA ILE A 77 -18.73 13.07 19.96
C ILE A 77 -18.95 14.02 21.12
N ARG A 78 -20.23 14.24 21.44
CA ARG A 78 -20.65 15.01 22.61
C ARG A 78 -20.33 14.22 23.88
N CYS A 79 -19.64 14.86 24.82
CA CYS A 79 -19.30 14.30 26.12
C CYS A 79 -20.11 15.01 27.22
N GLY A 80 -20.94 14.26 27.95
CA GLY A 80 -21.78 14.79 29.02
C GLY A 80 -23.22 15.11 28.59
N LYS A 81 -23.94 15.89 29.42
CA LYS A 81 -25.35 16.23 29.18
C LYS A 81 -25.50 17.19 28.00
N SER A 82 -26.59 17.05 27.24
CA SER A 82 -26.96 18.00 26.20
C SER A 82 -27.33 19.35 26.82
N SER A 83 -26.87 20.42 26.19
CA SER A 83 -27.37 21.78 26.39
C SER A 83 -27.32 22.52 25.06
N GLU A 84 -28.20 23.48 24.86
CA GLU A 84 -28.27 24.28 23.61
C GLU A 84 -26.92 24.93 23.30
N GLU A 85 -26.25 25.48 24.30
CA GLU A 85 -24.90 26.07 24.18
C GLU A 85 -23.88 25.10 23.56
N VAL A 86 -23.88 23.84 24.00
CA VAL A 86 -22.93 22.81 23.52
C VAL A 86 -23.28 22.42 22.08
N ASP A 87 -24.56 22.40 21.75
CA ASP A 87 -25.04 22.03 20.41
C ASP A 87 -24.72 23.12 19.39
N GLU A 88 -24.84 24.39 19.76
CA GLU A 88 -24.39 25.53 18.96
C GLU A 88 -22.87 25.51 18.76
N TYR A 89 -22.11 25.23 19.83
CA TYR A 89 -20.65 25.12 19.73
C TYR A 89 -20.22 23.99 18.80
N ILE A 90 -20.83 22.80 18.91
CA ILE A 90 -20.58 21.68 18.01
C ILE A 90 -20.90 22.05 16.55
N LYS A 91 -22.04 22.71 16.29
CA LYS A 91 -22.41 23.16 14.94
C LYS A 91 -21.40 24.15 14.37
N LYS A 92 -20.87 25.06 15.19
CA LYS A 92 -19.82 26.01 14.79
C LYS A 92 -18.53 25.28 14.39
N ILE A 93 -18.05 24.36 15.22
CA ILE A 93 -16.86 23.54 14.93
C ILE A 93 -17.09 22.73 13.64
N GLN A 94 -18.25 22.09 13.53
CA GLN A 94 -18.60 21.30 12.35
C GLN A 94 -18.56 22.13 11.06
N SER A 95 -19.11 23.36 11.10
CA SER A 95 -19.10 24.28 9.96
C SER A 95 -17.67 24.67 9.58
N GLN A 96 -16.84 25.04 10.56
CA GLN A 96 -15.42 25.37 10.33
C GLN A 96 -14.62 24.21 9.71
N LEU A 97 -14.96 22.96 10.04
CA LEU A 97 -14.34 21.78 9.42
C LEU A 97 -14.82 21.59 7.97
N ILE A 98 -16.12 21.74 7.73
CA ILE A 98 -16.71 21.65 6.39
C ILE A 98 -16.13 22.72 5.46
N ASP A 99 -15.93 23.95 5.96
CA ASP A 99 -15.31 25.05 5.21
C ASP A 99 -13.87 24.73 4.75
N GLN A 100 -13.21 23.76 5.39
CA GLN A 100 -11.89 23.25 5.00
C GLN A 100 -11.97 21.95 4.17
N ASN A 101 -13.15 21.60 3.65
CA ASN A 101 -13.46 20.38 2.90
C ASN A 101 -13.22 19.07 3.70
N ILE A 102 -13.38 19.12 5.03
CA ILE A 102 -13.20 17.95 5.89
C ILE A 102 -14.52 17.17 5.99
N ARG A 103 -14.46 15.86 5.74
CA ARG A 103 -15.60 14.94 5.87
C ARG A 103 -15.88 14.65 7.34
N VAL A 104 -16.81 15.38 7.91
CA VAL A 104 -17.14 15.33 9.35
C VAL A 104 -18.49 14.66 9.61
N LYS A 105 -18.58 13.91 10.71
CA LYS A 105 -19.84 13.34 11.21
C LYS A 105 -20.02 13.64 12.69
N LEU A 106 -21.21 14.12 13.07
CA LEU A 106 -21.63 14.17 14.47
C LEU A 106 -22.28 12.82 14.85
N ASP A 107 -21.85 12.23 15.96
CA ASP A 107 -22.53 11.10 16.58
C ASP A 107 -23.36 11.56 17.78
N ASP A 108 -24.60 11.94 17.51
CA ASP A 108 -25.58 12.48 18.46
C ASP A 108 -26.48 11.41 19.09
N ARG A 109 -26.25 10.12 18.81
CA ARG A 109 -27.06 9.01 19.35
C ARG A 109 -27.15 9.09 20.88
N THR A 110 -28.36 9.20 21.42
CA THR A 110 -28.59 9.36 22.87
C THR A 110 -28.80 8.02 23.60
N ASN A 111 -29.04 6.95 22.85
CA ASN A 111 -29.31 5.60 23.37
C ASN A 111 -28.05 4.78 23.68
N VAL A 112 -26.85 5.33 23.49
CA VAL A 112 -25.58 4.64 23.73
C VAL A 112 -24.62 5.50 24.54
N THR A 113 -23.76 4.86 25.33
CA THR A 113 -22.76 5.56 26.14
C THR A 113 -21.67 6.17 25.27
N VAL A 114 -21.02 7.21 25.78
CA VAL A 114 -19.88 7.86 25.11
C VAL A 114 -18.75 6.88 24.82
N GLY A 115 -18.42 6.02 25.80
CA GLY A 115 -17.40 4.97 25.64
C GLY A 115 -17.75 3.97 24.53
N TYR A 116 -19.03 3.61 24.37
CA TYR A 116 -19.46 2.77 23.25
C TYR A 116 -19.22 3.48 21.91
N LYS A 117 -19.52 4.79 21.81
CA LYS A 117 -19.26 5.55 20.59
C LYS A 117 -17.76 5.61 20.26
N PHE A 118 -16.90 5.79 21.26
CA PHE A 118 -15.44 5.81 21.06
C PHE A 118 -14.99 4.52 20.39
N ASN A 119 -15.31 3.37 21.00
CA ASN A 119 -14.97 2.07 20.46
C ASN A 119 -15.59 1.82 19.07
N HIS A 120 -16.87 2.21 18.87
CA HIS A 120 -17.57 2.06 17.60
C HIS A 120 -16.84 2.71 16.43
N TRP A 121 -16.27 3.90 16.64
CA TRP A 121 -15.55 4.65 15.61
C TRP A 121 -14.06 4.27 15.51
N GLU A 122 -13.45 3.84 16.62
CA GLU A 122 -12.09 3.30 16.61
C GLU A 122 -12.00 2.01 15.79
N ILE A 123 -12.90 1.05 15.99
CA ILE A 123 -12.93 -0.20 15.21
C ILE A 123 -13.08 0.07 13.71
N ARG A 124 -13.85 1.12 13.34
CA ARG A 124 -14.09 1.54 11.95
C ARG A 124 -12.94 2.36 11.36
N GLY A 125 -11.95 2.74 12.17
CA GLY A 125 -10.77 3.44 11.71
C GLY A 125 -10.99 4.89 11.29
N VAL A 126 -12.00 5.57 11.86
CA VAL A 126 -12.15 7.02 11.63
C VAL A 126 -10.86 7.71 12.09
N PRO A 127 -10.17 8.48 11.23
CA PRO A 127 -8.83 9.00 11.53
C PRO A 127 -8.78 9.85 12.79
N LEU A 128 -9.76 10.73 12.98
CA LEU A 128 -9.77 11.66 14.10
C LEU A 128 -11.12 11.67 14.80
N ARG A 129 -11.08 11.56 16.13
CA ARG A 129 -12.24 11.80 16.98
C ARG A 129 -12.09 13.14 17.70
N LEU A 130 -13.12 13.97 17.67
CA LEU A 130 -13.23 15.16 18.51
C LEU A 130 -14.20 14.89 19.66
N GLU A 131 -13.71 15.03 20.88
CA GLU A 131 -14.48 14.92 22.11
C GLU A 131 -14.81 16.35 22.58
N ILE A 132 -16.09 16.67 22.68
CA ILE A 132 -16.57 18.01 23.04
C ILE A 132 -17.53 17.90 24.21
N GLY A 133 -17.12 18.38 25.39
CA GLY A 133 -17.97 18.50 26.56
C GLY A 133 -18.21 19.94 27.00
N LYS A 134 -19.11 20.11 27.97
CA LYS A 134 -19.45 21.44 28.53
C LYS A 134 -18.23 22.14 29.15
N LYS A 135 -17.33 21.39 29.77
CA LYS A 135 -16.08 21.93 30.34
C LYS A 135 -15.16 22.47 29.25
N ASP A 136 -14.93 21.68 28.20
CA ASP A 136 -14.05 22.07 27.10
C ASP A 136 -14.59 23.30 26.36
N MET A 137 -15.91 23.36 26.14
CA MET A 137 -16.59 24.52 25.58
C MET A 137 -16.39 25.79 26.44
N ALA A 138 -16.52 25.69 27.76
CA ALA A 138 -16.33 26.81 28.68
C ALA A 138 -14.89 27.36 28.63
N GLU A 139 -13.91 26.52 28.32
CA GLU A 139 -12.51 26.90 28.14
C GLU A 139 -12.17 27.23 26.67
N ASN A 140 -13.14 27.21 25.75
CA ASN A 140 -12.95 27.33 24.29
C ASN A 140 -11.89 26.35 23.74
N LYS A 141 -11.93 25.11 24.23
CA LYS A 141 -11.05 23.99 23.87
C LYS A 141 -11.87 22.82 23.34
N LEU A 142 -11.17 21.83 22.81
CA LEU A 142 -11.69 20.51 22.48
C LEU A 142 -10.56 19.48 22.52
N VAL A 143 -10.92 18.21 22.67
CA VAL A 143 -9.94 17.12 22.68
C VAL A 143 -10.00 16.39 21.35
N ALA A 144 -8.88 16.31 20.65
CA ALA A 144 -8.70 15.52 19.45
C ALA A 144 -7.97 14.22 19.78
N VAL A 145 -8.46 13.09 19.28
CA VAL A 145 -7.83 11.78 19.45
C VAL A 145 -7.48 11.19 18.09
N LYS A 146 -6.19 11.00 17.84
CA LYS A 146 -5.66 10.41 16.60
C LYS A 146 -5.83 8.90 16.61
N ARG A 147 -6.46 8.32 15.59
CA ARG A 147 -6.71 6.87 15.52
C ARG A 147 -5.45 6.03 15.39
N ASN A 148 -4.45 6.48 14.65
CA ASN A 148 -3.21 5.72 14.40
C ASN A 148 -2.34 5.51 15.65
N LYS A 149 -2.44 6.40 16.65
CA LYS A 149 -1.62 6.38 17.88
C LYS A 149 -2.42 6.35 19.18
N LEU A 150 -3.73 6.60 19.11
CA LEU A 150 -4.62 6.82 20.25
C LEU A 150 -4.15 7.97 21.17
N GLU A 151 -3.38 8.90 20.61
CA GLU A 151 -2.88 10.09 21.30
C GLU A 151 -4.00 11.12 21.48
N LYS A 152 -4.14 11.66 22.70
CA LYS A 152 -5.08 12.74 23.02
C LYS A 152 -4.36 14.09 22.99
N ILE A 153 -4.91 15.02 22.24
CA ILE A 153 -4.38 16.36 22.06
C ILE A 153 -5.48 17.36 22.43
N VAL A 154 -5.18 18.28 23.35
CA VAL A 154 -6.09 19.39 23.67
C VAL A 154 -5.81 20.51 22.68
N LEU A 155 -6.83 20.96 21.97
CA LEU A 155 -6.75 22.02 20.98
C LEU A 155 -7.57 23.23 21.43
N GLU A 156 -6.96 24.41 21.32
CA GLU A 156 -7.71 25.66 21.40
C GLU A 156 -8.54 25.86 20.13
N ASN A 157 -9.78 26.34 20.31
CA ASN A 157 -10.68 26.67 19.22
C ASN A 157 -10.34 28.03 18.60
N ILE A 158 -9.16 28.08 18.01
CA ILE A 158 -8.63 29.17 17.18
C ILE A 158 -8.16 28.49 15.89
N ASP A 159 -8.73 28.89 14.75
CA ASP A 159 -8.46 28.32 13.42
C ASP A 159 -8.54 26.79 13.37
N ILE A 160 -9.51 26.22 14.10
CA ILE A 160 -9.60 24.78 14.30
C ILE A 160 -9.69 24.01 12.98
N GLY A 161 -10.42 24.54 11.99
CA GLY A 161 -10.51 23.91 10.67
C GLY A 161 -9.13 23.69 10.04
N VAL A 162 -8.28 24.73 10.07
CA VAL A 162 -6.93 24.69 9.51
C VAL A 162 -6.05 23.72 10.30
N LYS A 163 -6.10 23.79 11.64
CA LYS A 163 -5.34 22.88 12.52
C LYS A 163 -5.70 21.42 12.27
N ILE A 164 -6.99 21.11 12.14
CA ILE A 164 -7.45 19.74 11.91
C ILE A 164 -7.09 19.25 10.51
N ARG A 165 -7.15 20.11 9.48
CA ARG A 165 -6.64 19.75 8.14
C ARG A 165 -5.16 19.37 8.19
N ILE A 166 -4.33 20.22 8.80
CA ILE A 166 -2.88 19.97 8.95
C ILE A 166 -2.66 18.65 9.70
N MET A 167 -3.38 18.43 10.82
CA MET A 167 -3.29 17.16 11.54
C MET A 167 -3.65 15.94 10.69
N LEU A 168 -4.66 16.03 9.82
CA LEU A 168 -5.04 14.93 8.93
C LEU A 168 -3.96 14.68 7.87
N ASP A 169 -3.30 15.71 7.35
CA ASP A 169 -2.20 15.57 6.42
C ASP A 169 -0.97 14.96 7.10
N ASP A 170 -0.59 15.47 8.27
CA ASP A 170 0.50 14.92 9.09
C ASP A 170 0.24 13.45 9.43
N MET A 171 -0.99 13.11 9.84
CA MET A 171 -1.37 11.72 10.11
C MET A 171 -1.19 10.82 8.88
N HIS A 172 -1.52 11.31 7.68
CA HIS A 172 -1.34 10.54 6.45
C HIS A 172 0.15 10.27 6.16
N GLU A 173 1.00 11.29 6.30
CA GLU A 173 2.45 11.15 6.10
C GLU A 173 3.09 10.28 7.19
N GLU A 174 2.67 10.42 8.46
CA GLU A 174 3.09 9.53 9.55
C GLU A 174 2.79 8.06 9.23
N MET A 175 1.59 7.76 8.73
CA MET A 175 1.18 6.40 8.36
C MET A 175 1.99 5.85 7.20
N TYR A 176 2.23 6.68 6.16
CA TYR A 176 3.05 6.30 5.02
C TYR A 176 4.50 6.01 5.44
N ASN A 177 5.12 6.92 6.18
CA ASN A 177 6.51 6.79 6.63
C ASN A 177 6.70 5.58 7.55
N ALA A 178 5.75 5.30 8.45
CA ALA A 178 5.79 4.10 9.28
C ALA A 178 5.76 2.82 8.43
N ALA A 179 4.85 2.74 7.45
CA ALA A 179 4.76 1.58 6.55
C ALA A 179 6.00 1.44 5.66
N LYS A 180 6.53 2.55 5.16
CA LYS A 180 7.76 2.58 4.35
C LYS A 180 8.97 2.11 5.15
N ASN A 181 9.13 2.58 6.39
CA ASN A 181 10.22 2.12 7.26
C ASN A 181 10.15 0.61 7.52
N ILE A 182 8.95 0.04 7.68
CA ILE A 182 8.79 -1.42 7.82
C ILE A 182 9.24 -2.12 6.53
N LEU A 183 8.76 -1.66 5.37
CA LEU A 183 9.14 -2.24 4.07
C LEU A 183 10.66 -2.18 3.85
N ASP A 184 11.26 -1.02 4.03
CA ASP A 184 12.70 -0.80 3.81
C ASP A 184 13.53 -1.68 4.77
N ASN A 185 13.11 -1.83 6.03
CA ASN A 185 13.75 -2.72 6.99
C ASN A 185 13.55 -4.21 6.69
N SER A 186 12.44 -4.58 6.05
CA SER A 186 12.14 -5.96 5.64
C SER A 186 12.81 -6.36 4.34
N ILE A 187 13.35 -5.43 3.55
CA ILE A 187 14.13 -5.75 2.35
C ILE A 187 15.59 -5.99 2.76
N LYS A 188 16.09 -7.20 2.49
CA LYS A 188 17.43 -7.65 2.88
C LYS A 188 18.25 -7.96 1.65
N ARG A 189 19.42 -7.33 1.53
CA ARG A 189 20.38 -7.69 0.49
C ARG A 189 21.08 -8.98 0.87
N VAL A 190 21.06 -9.94 -0.05
CA VAL A 190 21.55 -11.29 0.20
C VAL A 190 22.51 -11.73 -0.89
N ASP A 191 23.68 -12.23 -0.47
CA ASP A 191 24.78 -12.63 -1.35
C ASP A 191 25.04 -14.15 -1.35
N SER A 192 24.31 -14.95 -0.57
CA SER A 192 24.45 -16.41 -0.54
C SER A 192 23.11 -17.13 -0.37
N TRP A 193 23.07 -18.40 -0.76
CA TRP A 193 21.86 -19.21 -0.67
C TRP A 193 21.42 -19.49 0.77
N ASP A 194 22.35 -19.73 1.69
CA ASP A 194 22.00 -20.01 3.09
C ASP A 194 21.36 -18.80 3.76
N VAL A 195 21.92 -17.61 3.56
CA VAL A 195 21.37 -16.35 4.08
C VAL A 195 20.01 -16.07 3.43
N PHE A 196 19.81 -16.43 2.15
CA PHE A 196 18.53 -16.29 1.48
C PHE A 196 17.45 -17.10 2.20
N ILE A 197 17.73 -18.36 2.53
CA ILE A 197 16.79 -19.22 3.24
C ILE A 197 16.47 -18.65 4.63
N THR A 198 17.48 -18.18 5.37
CA THR A 198 17.28 -17.54 6.68
C THR A 198 16.34 -16.34 6.58
N GLU A 199 16.63 -15.37 5.70
CA GLU A 199 15.84 -14.14 5.60
C GLU A 199 14.41 -14.38 5.12
N ILE A 200 14.22 -15.29 4.16
CA ILE A 200 12.88 -15.67 3.71
C ILE A 200 12.07 -16.31 4.85
N ASN A 201 12.71 -17.12 5.69
CA ASN A 201 12.07 -17.74 6.86
C ASN A 201 11.75 -16.74 7.97
N ASP A 202 12.58 -15.70 8.12
CA ASP A 202 12.34 -14.56 9.01
C ASP A 202 11.33 -13.55 8.47
N LYS A 203 10.60 -13.91 7.40
CA LYS A 203 9.52 -13.14 6.76
C LYS A 203 10.00 -11.85 6.09
N ASN A 204 11.28 -11.79 5.72
CA ASN A 204 11.83 -10.69 4.95
C ASN A 204 11.68 -10.92 3.43
N ILE A 205 11.94 -9.87 2.67
CA ILE A 205 12.05 -9.87 1.22
C ILE A 205 13.54 -9.84 0.87
N ALA A 206 14.01 -10.77 0.05
CA ALA A 206 15.41 -10.85 -0.33
C ALA A 206 15.68 -10.11 -1.65
N LEU A 207 16.66 -9.21 -1.63
CA LEU A 207 17.22 -8.55 -2.81
C LEU A 207 18.50 -9.29 -3.22
N ILE A 208 18.47 -9.95 -4.37
CA ILE A 208 19.50 -10.92 -4.78
C ILE A 208 20.06 -10.62 -6.16
N SER A 209 21.31 -11.03 -6.41
CA SER A 209 21.84 -11.17 -7.78
C SER A 209 21.25 -12.43 -8.42
N TRP A 210 20.58 -12.27 -9.56
CA TRP A 210 19.85 -13.35 -10.22
C TRP A 210 20.20 -13.46 -11.72
N CYS A 211 20.27 -14.70 -12.22
CA CYS A 211 20.65 -15.00 -13.61
C CYS A 211 19.50 -14.77 -14.62
N GLY A 212 18.26 -14.63 -14.17
CA GLY A 212 17.10 -14.41 -15.04
C GLY A 212 16.56 -15.66 -15.74
N LYS A 213 17.05 -16.86 -15.40
CA LYS A 213 16.60 -18.13 -16.00
C LYS A 213 15.35 -18.65 -15.29
N ILE A 214 14.34 -19.05 -16.05
CA ILE A 214 13.07 -19.62 -15.53
C ILE A 214 13.35 -20.84 -14.65
N SER A 215 14.19 -21.78 -15.11
CA SER A 215 14.55 -22.97 -14.34
C SER A 215 15.23 -22.65 -13.00
N CYS A 216 15.96 -21.53 -12.92
CA CYS A 216 16.57 -21.08 -11.67
C CYS A 216 15.51 -20.53 -10.70
N GLU A 217 14.52 -19.78 -11.18
CA GLU A 217 13.38 -19.33 -10.36
C GLU A 217 12.54 -20.50 -9.84
N GLU A 218 12.30 -21.52 -10.67
CA GLU A 218 11.61 -22.76 -10.26
C GLU A 218 12.38 -23.47 -9.14
N ASN A 219 13.70 -23.63 -9.28
CA ASN A 219 14.54 -24.22 -8.24
C ASN A 219 14.54 -23.39 -6.95
N ILE A 220 14.58 -22.06 -7.04
CA ILE A 220 14.48 -21.18 -5.86
C ILE A 220 13.15 -21.43 -5.14
N LYS A 221 12.05 -21.51 -5.87
CA LYS A 221 10.72 -21.75 -5.33
C LYS A 221 10.60 -23.14 -4.69
N GLU A 222 11.16 -24.17 -5.32
CA GLU A 222 11.09 -25.53 -4.78
C GLU A 222 11.93 -25.67 -3.52
N GLU A 223 13.17 -25.19 -3.52
CA GLU A 223 14.10 -25.41 -2.41
C GLU A 223 13.87 -24.48 -1.22
N SER A 224 13.21 -23.33 -1.41
CA SER A 224 12.78 -22.46 -0.30
C SER A 224 11.42 -22.84 0.30
N CYS A 225 10.79 -23.89 -0.22
CA CYS A 225 9.53 -24.43 0.27
C CYS A 225 9.77 -25.29 1.52
N ILE A 226 9.07 -25.00 2.62
CA ILE A 226 9.12 -25.83 3.83
C ILE A 226 8.01 -26.86 3.75
N ARG A 227 8.37 -28.14 3.93
CA ARG A 227 7.43 -29.27 3.96
C ARG A 227 7.50 -30.00 5.30
N ASN A 228 6.39 -30.57 5.74
CA ASN A 228 6.36 -31.45 6.91
C ASN A 228 6.85 -32.87 6.56
N ASP A 229 6.90 -33.76 7.54
CA ASP A 229 7.32 -35.16 7.36
C ASP A 229 6.43 -35.93 6.36
N ALA A 230 5.17 -35.52 6.20
CA ALA A 230 4.23 -36.05 5.21
C ALA A 230 4.40 -35.43 3.80
N LYS A 231 5.44 -34.60 3.60
CA LYS A 231 5.75 -33.84 2.37
C LYS A 231 4.70 -32.79 1.98
N GLU A 232 3.81 -32.43 2.88
CA GLU A 232 2.83 -31.36 2.68
C GLU A 232 3.49 -30.00 2.87
N VAL A 233 3.07 -29.01 2.07
CA VAL A 233 3.62 -27.66 2.14
C VAL A 233 3.16 -26.97 3.42
N VAL A 234 4.11 -26.68 4.30
CA VAL A 234 3.89 -25.88 5.52
C VAL A 234 4.03 -24.40 5.19
N THR A 235 5.05 -24.04 4.42
CA THR A 235 5.27 -22.67 3.98
C THR A 235 5.64 -22.64 2.51
N MET A 236 4.95 -21.81 1.74
CA MET A 236 5.23 -21.65 0.31
C MET A 236 6.65 -21.16 0.06
N GLY A 237 7.25 -21.65 -1.02
CA GLY A 237 8.54 -21.16 -1.50
C GLY A 237 8.46 -19.73 -2.01
N ALA A 238 9.61 -19.05 -1.99
CA ALA A 238 9.77 -17.71 -2.52
C ALA A 238 9.70 -17.71 -4.05
N LYS A 239 9.10 -16.65 -4.60
CA LYS A 239 9.02 -16.39 -6.04
C LYS A 239 9.59 -15.01 -6.35
N SER A 240 9.93 -14.75 -7.61
CA SER A 240 10.32 -13.39 -8.00
C SER A 240 9.13 -12.44 -7.83
N LEU A 241 9.38 -11.24 -7.32
CA LEU A 241 8.39 -10.19 -7.14
C LEU A 241 8.50 -9.18 -8.28
N CYS A 242 9.70 -8.63 -8.45
CA CYS A 242 10.03 -7.75 -9.55
C CYS A 242 11.56 -7.59 -9.69
N ILE A 243 11.96 -7.03 -10.82
CA ILE A 243 13.29 -6.45 -11.02
C ILE A 243 13.13 -4.95 -10.76
N PRO A 244 13.55 -4.44 -9.58
CA PRO A 244 13.35 -3.05 -9.22
C PRO A 244 14.17 -2.10 -10.10
N PHE A 245 13.58 -0.98 -10.52
CA PHE A 245 14.24 -0.01 -11.40
C PHE A 245 15.39 0.76 -10.72
N GLU A 246 15.32 0.90 -9.39
CA GLU A 246 16.25 1.71 -8.59
C GLU A 246 17.62 1.06 -8.37
N TYR A 247 17.71 -0.28 -8.49
CA TYR A 247 18.94 -1.03 -8.23
C TYR A 247 19.66 -1.39 -9.53
N GLN A 248 20.41 -0.42 -10.08
CA GLN A 248 21.22 -0.57 -11.31
C GLN A 248 22.70 -0.84 -11.03
N GLU A 249 22.99 -1.57 -9.96
CA GLU A 249 24.35 -1.86 -9.51
C GLU A 249 24.98 -3.01 -10.30
N ASN A 250 26.30 -3.19 -10.10
CA ASN A 250 27.02 -4.33 -10.65
C ASN A 250 26.44 -5.65 -10.12
N VAL A 251 25.91 -6.45 -11.04
CA VAL A 251 25.33 -7.75 -10.72
C VAL A 251 26.45 -8.76 -10.48
N LYS A 252 26.43 -9.42 -9.32
CA LYS A 252 27.36 -10.52 -9.00
C LYS A 252 26.90 -11.83 -9.67
N SER A 253 27.61 -12.93 -9.43
CA SER A 253 27.10 -14.25 -9.77
C SER A 253 25.75 -14.52 -9.10
N CYS A 254 24.91 -15.30 -9.77
CA CYS A 254 23.62 -15.69 -9.24
C CYS A 254 23.79 -16.49 -7.96
N ILE A 255 23.09 -16.07 -6.90
CA ILE A 255 23.23 -16.69 -5.56
C ILE A 255 22.81 -18.16 -5.53
N LYS A 256 21.99 -18.60 -6.50
CA LYS A 256 21.41 -19.94 -6.52
C LYS A 256 22.21 -20.92 -7.38
N CYS A 257 22.51 -20.56 -8.64
CA CYS A 257 23.17 -21.46 -9.59
C CYS A 257 24.65 -21.14 -9.82
N GLY A 258 25.17 -20.02 -9.31
CA GLY A 258 26.56 -19.61 -9.51
C GLY A 258 26.89 -19.02 -10.88
N ASP A 259 25.98 -19.13 -11.87
CA ASP A 259 26.14 -18.51 -13.19
C ASP A 259 26.29 -16.99 -13.10
N ALA A 260 26.76 -16.36 -14.18
CA ALA A 260 26.79 -14.90 -14.30
C ALA A 260 25.39 -14.30 -14.04
N GLY A 261 25.30 -13.33 -13.11
CA GLY A 261 24.06 -12.63 -12.83
C GLY A 261 23.71 -11.64 -13.94
N LYS A 262 22.41 -11.47 -14.16
CA LYS A 262 21.86 -10.58 -15.19
C LYS A 262 21.18 -9.36 -14.59
N CYS A 263 20.60 -9.49 -13.41
CA CYS A 263 19.85 -8.42 -12.75
C CYS A 263 19.87 -8.58 -11.22
N ILE A 264 19.57 -7.49 -10.53
CA ILE A 264 19.16 -7.53 -9.13
C ILE A 264 17.65 -7.71 -9.09
N ALA A 265 17.16 -8.71 -8.35
CA ALA A 265 15.74 -9.04 -8.27
C ALA A 265 15.27 -9.17 -6.82
N LEU A 266 14.03 -8.76 -6.56
CA LEU A 266 13.35 -9.01 -5.30
C LEU A 266 12.68 -10.37 -5.34
N PHE A 267 12.94 -11.18 -4.31
CA PHE A 267 12.31 -12.48 -4.10
C PHE A 267 11.66 -12.50 -2.72
N GLY A 268 10.51 -13.14 -2.64
CA GLY A 268 9.76 -13.22 -1.39
C GLY A 268 8.62 -14.21 -1.49
N ARG A 269 8.00 -14.48 -0.33
CA ARG A 269 6.70 -15.13 -0.29
C ARG A 269 5.65 -14.12 -0.69
N SER A 270 4.65 -14.54 -1.45
CA SER A 270 3.53 -13.66 -1.80
C SER A 270 2.21 -14.38 -1.62
N TYR A 271 1.15 -13.58 -1.46
CA TYR A 271 -0.26 -13.97 -1.53
C TYR A 271 -0.55 -14.91 -2.70
#